data_AF-A0A9Q3BIP8-F1
#
_entry.id   AF-A0A9Q3BIP8-F1
#
_cell.length_a   1.000
_cell.length_b   1.000
_cell.length_c   1.000
_cell.angle_alpha   90.00
_cell.angle_beta   90.00
_cell.angle_gamma   90.00
#
_symmetry.space_group_name_H-M   'P 1'
#
loop_
_entity.id
_entity.type
_entity.pdbx_description
1 polymer ?
#
loop_
_entity_poly.entity_id
_entity_poly.type
_entity_poly.pdbx_seq_one_letter_code
_entity_poly.pdbx_strand_id
1 'polypeptide(L)'
;MDIHPTARSLKITLYKERHHAKRIMQDSFKYAKQRWYKSHEPPAFKVGDLVLVSTLNFHNIKLQKKFKDSFARPFMIRALHGPNAVQLELTGELMNKHPNFPVILMKPYSSSDKEAFPLRNKPPLEIPPLEEGEEKKIVEILKERRRRNKKQKGIPCKV
;
A
#
# COMPACT_ATOMS: atom_id res chain seq x y z
N MET A 1 -66.60 -10.47 20.74
CA MET A 1 -65.24 -10.04 20.38
C MET A 1 -64.78 -10.96 19.26
N ASP A 2 -64.65 -10.46 18.04
CA ASP A 2 -64.27 -11.31 16.90
C ASP A 2 -62.80 -11.70 17.02
N ILE A 3 -62.57 -13.00 17.25
CA ILE A 3 -61.25 -13.59 17.53
C ILE A 3 -60.41 -13.76 16.24
N HIS A 4 -61.01 -13.55 15.07
CA HIS A 4 -60.38 -13.81 13.78
C HIS A 4 -60.33 -12.57 12.88
N PRO A 5 -59.19 -12.30 12.23
CA PRO A 5 -59.07 -11.16 11.33
C PRO A 5 -59.97 -11.36 10.11
N THR A 6 -60.87 -10.42 9.87
CA THR A 6 -61.70 -10.38 8.66
C THR A 6 -60.82 -10.28 7.40
N ALA A 7 -61.28 -10.78 6.25
CA ALA A 7 -60.53 -10.73 4.98
C ALA A 7 -59.99 -9.33 4.63
N ARG A 8 -60.73 -8.27 5.00
CA ARG A 8 -60.31 -6.87 4.82
C ARG A 8 -59.08 -6.50 5.66
N SER A 9 -59.02 -6.94 6.92
CA SER A 9 -57.87 -6.64 7.79
C SER A 9 -56.64 -7.42 7.33
N LEU A 10 -56.80 -8.69 6.92
CA LEU A 10 -55.71 -9.48 6.32
C LEU A 10 -55.12 -8.80 5.09
N LYS A 11 -55.96 -8.29 4.17
CA LYS A 11 -55.49 -7.57 2.98
C LYS A 11 -54.63 -6.35 3.34
N ILE A 12 -55.04 -5.57 4.35
CA ILE A 12 -54.30 -4.40 4.80
C ILE A 12 -52.96 -4.81 5.40
N THR A 13 -52.95 -5.85 6.24
CA THR A 13 -51.73 -6.37 6.87
C THR A 13 -50.74 -6.87 5.81
N LEU A 14 -51.19 -7.69 4.87
CA LEU A 14 -50.34 -8.21 3.77
C LEU A 14 -49.74 -7.08 2.92
N TYR A 15 -50.53 -6.04 2.64
CA TYR A 15 -50.03 -4.88 1.90
C TYR A 15 -48.94 -4.14 2.69
N LYS A 16 -49.14 -3.92 3.99
CA LYS A 16 -48.15 -3.30 4.89
C LYS A 16 -46.87 -4.13 4.96
N GLU A 17 -47.00 -5.43 5.16
CA GLU A 17 -45.87 -6.37 5.23
C GLU A 17 -45.08 -6.41 3.92
N ARG A 18 -45.75 -6.45 2.77
CA ARG A 18 -45.10 -6.39 1.45
C ARG A 18 -44.30 -5.10 1.27
N HIS A 19 -44.86 -3.95 1.66
CA HIS A 19 -44.15 -2.68 1.59
C HIS A 19 -42.97 -2.63 2.56
N HIS A 20 -43.15 -3.15 3.77
CA HIS A 20 -42.10 -3.25 4.76
C HIS A 20 -40.94 -4.13 4.27
N ALA A 21 -41.23 -5.32 3.74
CA ALA A 21 -40.23 -6.21 3.15
C ALA A 21 -39.49 -5.54 2.00
N LYS A 22 -40.21 -4.85 1.11
CA LYS A 22 -39.60 -4.08 0.01
C LYS A 22 -38.63 -3.01 0.53
N ARG A 23 -39.01 -2.28 1.57
CA ARG A 23 -38.14 -1.27 2.20
C ARG A 23 -36.89 -1.91 2.79
N ILE A 24 -37.02 -2.99 3.55
CA ILE A 24 -35.88 -3.71 4.12
C ILE A 24 -34.90 -4.15 3.03
N MET A 25 -35.40 -4.71 1.92
CA MET A 25 -34.54 -5.13 0.80
C MET A 25 -33.80 -3.94 0.18
N GLN A 26 -34.49 -2.81 -0.02
CA GLN A 26 -33.88 -1.59 -0.55
C GLN A 26 -32.85 -1.01 0.41
N ASP A 27 -33.12 -0.99 1.70
CA ASP A 27 -32.23 -0.44 2.71
C ASP A 27 -31.00 -1.32 2.90
N SER A 28 -31.16 -2.64 2.89
CA SER A 28 -30.05 -3.60 2.87
C SER A 28 -29.15 -3.42 1.64
N PHE A 29 -29.74 -3.29 0.44
CA PHE A 29 -29.00 -3.01 -0.78
C PHE A 29 -28.24 -1.68 -0.72
N LYS A 30 -28.90 -0.60 -0.25
CA LYS A 30 -28.27 0.71 -0.08
C LYS A 30 -27.10 0.64 0.91
N TYR A 31 -27.28 -0.03 2.04
CA TYR A 31 -26.24 -0.21 3.06
C TYR A 31 -25.03 -0.93 2.49
N ALA A 32 -25.24 -2.06 1.80
CA ALA A 32 -24.16 -2.83 1.16
C ALA A 32 -23.43 -1.98 0.11
N LYS A 33 -24.18 -1.26 -0.73
CA LYS A 33 -23.65 -0.36 -1.77
C LYS A 33 -22.79 0.77 -1.18
N GLN A 34 -23.29 1.46 -0.15
CA GLN A 34 -22.56 2.54 0.52
C GLN A 34 -21.28 2.04 1.20
N ARG A 35 -21.36 0.90 1.89
CA ARG A 35 -20.20 0.28 2.53
C ARG A 35 -19.12 -0.11 1.52
N TRP A 36 -19.53 -0.64 0.37
CA TRP A 36 -18.61 -1.01 -0.69
C TRP A 36 -17.90 0.22 -1.27
N TYR A 37 -18.64 1.27 -1.63
CA TYR A 37 -18.03 2.51 -2.16
C TYR A 37 -17.04 3.15 -1.19
N LYS A 38 -17.37 3.22 0.11
CA LYS A 38 -16.46 3.80 1.12
C LYS A 38 -15.07 3.16 1.14
N SER A 39 -14.96 1.88 0.81
CA SER A 39 -13.69 1.15 0.80
C SER A 39 -13.05 0.99 -0.58
N HIS A 40 -13.82 1.10 -1.67
CA HIS A 40 -13.38 0.78 -3.03
C HIS A 40 -13.42 1.97 -4.00
N GLU A 41 -13.82 3.15 -3.53
CA GLU A 41 -13.71 4.36 -4.32
C GLU A 41 -12.22 4.72 -4.51
N PRO A 42 -11.73 4.77 -5.76
CA PRO A 42 -10.34 5.10 -6.01
C PRO A 42 -10.08 6.57 -5.63
N PRO A 43 -8.93 6.88 -4.99
CA PRO A 43 -8.58 8.25 -4.70
C PRO A 43 -8.41 9.06 -5.99
N ALA A 44 -8.98 10.26 -6.02
CA ALA A 44 -8.77 11.20 -7.10
C ALA A 44 -7.38 11.85 -6.95
N PHE A 45 -6.54 11.73 -7.97
CA PHE A 45 -5.20 12.29 -7.99
C PHE A 45 -5.11 13.49 -8.92
N LYS A 46 -4.22 14.44 -8.59
CA LYS A 46 -3.88 15.59 -9.44
C LYS A 46 -2.40 15.55 -9.81
N VAL A 47 -2.08 16.22 -10.91
CA VAL A 47 -0.68 16.43 -11.31
C VAL A 47 0.03 17.26 -10.24
N GLY A 48 1.21 16.82 -9.81
CA GLY A 48 1.97 17.43 -8.72
C GLY A 48 1.75 16.81 -7.34
N ASP A 49 0.73 15.97 -7.15
CA ASP A 49 0.52 15.29 -5.87
C ASP A 49 1.64 14.28 -5.58
N LEU A 50 1.96 14.12 -4.30
CA LEU A 50 2.85 13.07 -3.82
C LEU A 50 2.07 11.78 -3.55
N VAL A 51 2.62 10.67 -4.00
CA VAL A 51 1.96 9.36 -3.93
C VAL A 51 2.95 8.25 -3.60
N LEU A 52 2.44 7.26 -2.86
CA LEU A 52 3.17 6.05 -2.51
C LEU A 52 2.79 4.92 -3.48
N VAL A 53 3.79 4.20 -4.01
CA VAL A 53 3.58 3.09 -4.95
C VAL A 53 3.75 1.76 -4.23
N SER A 54 2.80 0.86 -4.38
CA SER A 54 2.86 -0.47 -3.76
C SER A 54 4.00 -1.32 -4.31
N THR A 55 4.72 -2.01 -3.42
CA THR A 55 5.84 -2.89 -3.81
C THR A 55 5.46 -4.34 -4.04
N LEU A 56 4.18 -4.69 -3.91
CA LEU A 56 3.68 -6.06 -3.99
C LEU A 56 4.12 -6.80 -5.26
N ASN A 57 4.20 -6.08 -6.39
CA ASN A 57 4.54 -6.64 -7.70
C ASN A 57 6.03 -6.45 -8.09
N PHE A 58 6.86 -5.91 -7.20
CA PHE A 58 8.28 -5.67 -7.48
C PHE A 58 9.18 -6.83 -7.02
N HIS A 59 9.57 -7.65 -7.99
CA HIS A 59 10.51 -8.76 -7.79
C HIS A 59 11.97 -8.28 -7.68
N ASN A 60 12.29 -7.09 -8.19
CA ASN A 60 13.67 -6.61 -8.36
C ASN A 60 14.24 -5.86 -7.15
N ILE A 61 13.42 -5.58 -6.14
CA ILE A 61 13.90 -5.01 -4.87
C ILE A 61 14.70 -6.10 -4.18
N LYS A 62 15.99 -5.84 -3.91
CA LYS A 62 17.00 -6.83 -3.44
C LYS A 62 16.72 -7.42 -2.06
N LEU A 63 15.66 -6.96 -1.39
CA LEU A 63 15.33 -7.32 -0.03
C LEU A 63 14.41 -8.56 0.03
N GLN A 64 14.32 -9.25 1.17
CA GLN A 64 13.36 -10.37 1.32
C GLN A 64 11.94 -9.84 1.52
N LYS A 65 10.90 -10.58 1.10
CA LYS A 65 9.49 -10.15 1.19
C LYS A 65 9.09 -9.61 2.58
N LYS A 66 9.65 -10.15 3.66
CA LYS A 66 9.37 -9.73 5.05
C LYS A 66 10.03 -8.40 5.46
N PHE A 67 11.14 -8.06 4.82
CA PHE A 67 11.89 -6.84 5.11
C PHE A 67 11.59 -5.71 4.10
N LYS A 68 10.92 -6.02 2.99
CA LYS A 68 10.47 -5.01 2.02
C LYS A 68 9.36 -4.16 2.63
N ASP A 69 9.51 -2.84 2.54
CA ASP A 69 8.40 -1.93 2.77
C ASP A 69 7.28 -2.23 1.79
N SER A 70 6.03 -2.20 2.27
CA SER A 70 4.86 -2.48 1.42
C SER A 70 4.60 -1.41 0.37
N PHE A 71 5.11 -0.20 0.61
CA PHE A 71 5.05 0.94 -0.30
C PHE A 71 6.44 1.53 -0.45
N ALA A 72 6.78 1.89 -1.68
CA ALA A 72 7.99 2.64 -1.97
C ALA A 72 7.82 4.10 -1.52
N ARG A 73 8.94 4.84 -1.57
CA ARG A 73 9.01 6.26 -1.27
C ARG A 73 7.93 7.09 -1.99
N PRO A 74 7.66 8.32 -1.51
CA PRO A 74 6.81 9.25 -2.24
C PRO A 74 7.41 9.59 -3.61
N PHE A 75 6.57 9.57 -4.64
CA PHE A 75 6.86 10.03 -6.00
C PHE A 75 5.89 11.14 -6.39
N MET A 76 6.33 12.05 -7.25
CA MET A 76 5.44 13.08 -7.80
C MET A 76 4.71 12.55 -9.03
N ILE A 77 3.44 12.94 -9.14
CA ILE A 77 2.66 12.69 -10.35
C ILE A 77 3.05 13.69 -11.43
N ARG A 78 3.58 13.18 -12.55
CA ARG A 78 3.95 13.97 -13.72
C ARG A 78 2.77 14.23 -14.65
N ALA A 79 1.94 13.21 -14.90
CA ALA A 79 0.79 13.31 -15.78
C ALA A 79 -0.27 12.25 -15.44
N LEU A 80 -1.52 12.52 -15.78
CA LEU A 80 -2.64 11.58 -15.65
C LEU A 80 -3.02 11.07 -17.04
N HIS A 81 -2.88 9.76 -17.26
CA HIS A 81 -3.26 9.09 -18.50
C HIS A 81 -4.65 8.46 -18.31
N GLY A 82 -5.67 9.30 -18.28
CA GLY A 82 -7.05 8.90 -18.04
C GLY A 82 -7.36 8.57 -16.57
N PRO A 83 -8.48 7.88 -16.28
CA PRO A 83 -8.95 7.68 -14.91
C PRO A 83 -8.17 6.61 -14.12
N ASN A 84 -7.48 5.69 -14.82
CA ASN A 84 -6.88 4.52 -14.18
C ASN A 84 -5.35 4.52 -14.22
N ALA A 85 -4.70 5.30 -15.08
CA ALA A 85 -3.25 5.27 -15.23
C ALA A 85 -2.62 6.62 -14.89
N VAL A 86 -1.55 6.58 -14.10
CA VAL A 86 -0.82 7.76 -13.62
C VAL A 86 0.64 7.60 -13.97
N GLN A 87 1.23 8.64 -14.56
CA GLN A 87 2.65 8.72 -14.84
C GLN A 87 3.38 9.37 -13.67
N LEU A 88 4.36 8.67 -13.12
CA LEU A 88 5.17 9.11 -12.01
C LEU A 88 6.57 9.51 -12.44
N GLU A 89 7.16 10.44 -11.69
CA GLU A 89 8.58 10.73 -11.75
C GLU A 89 9.33 9.75 -10.82
N LEU A 90 9.85 8.67 -11.39
CA LEU A 90 10.54 7.61 -10.64
C LEU A 90 12.00 7.97 -10.35
N THR A 91 12.48 7.54 -9.18
CA THR A 91 13.87 7.74 -8.73
C THR A 91 14.37 6.50 -7.99
N GLY A 92 15.70 6.31 -7.94
CA GLY A 92 16.34 5.24 -7.17
C GLY A 92 16.10 3.86 -7.77
N GLU A 93 15.71 2.89 -6.93
CA GLU A 93 15.55 1.48 -7.33
C GLU A 93 14.49 1.26 -8.42
N LEU A 94 13.52 2.17 -8.54
CA LEU A 94 12.42 2.07 -9.51
C LEU A 94 12.68 2.83 -10.80
N MET A 95 13.82 3.50 -10.97
CA MET A 95 14.13 4.28 -12.17
C MET A 95 14.11 3.43 -13.46
N ASN A 96 14.46 2.14 -13.36
CA ASN A 96 14.46 1.21 -14.49
C ASN A 96 13.06 0.62 -14.78
N LYS A 97 12.02 1.03 -14.03
CA LYS A 97 10.65 0.58 -14.24
C LYS A 97 9.89 1.57 -15.10
N HIS A 98 8.84 1.07 -15.74
CA HIS A 98 7.94 1.90 -16.51
C HIS A 98 7.26 2.91 -15.57
N PRO A 99 7.22 4.21 -15.92
CA PRO A 99 6.71 5.27 -15.03
C PRO A 99 5.18 5.28 -14.89
N ASN A 100 4.44 4.54 -15.74
CA ASN A 100 2.97 4.50 -15.66
C ASN A 100 2.50 3.39 -14.72
N PHE A 101 1.74 3.77 -13.71
CA PHE A 101 1.16 2.87 -12.71
C PHE A 101 -0.37 2.97 -12.71
N PRO A 102 -1.06 1.86 -12.39
CA PRO A 102 -2.49 1.91 -12.16
C PRO A 102 -2.82 2.53 -10.78
N VAL A 103 -3.90 3.30 -10.72
CA VAL A 103 -4.39 4.00 -9.52
C VAL A 103 -4.56 3.06 -8.32
N ILE A 104 -4.96 1.81 -8.56
CA ILE A 104 -5.16 0.80 -7.50
C ILE A 104 -3.88 0.42 -6.74
N LEU A 105 -2.71 0.59 -7.36
CA LEU A 105 -1.42 0.30 -6.72
C LEU A 105 -0.86 1.53 -5.99
N MET A 106 -1.59 2.64 -6.00
CA MET A 106 -1.13 3.91 -5.46
C MET A 106 -1.92 4.29 -4.21
N LYS A 107 -1.25 4.99 -3.30
CA LYS A 107 -1.89 5.63 -2.16
C LYS A 107 -1.50 7.11 -2.11
N PRO A 108 -2.42 8.01 -1.72
CA PRO A 108 -2.08 9.40 -1.47
C PRO A 108 -1.05 9.47 -0.34
N TYR A 109 -0.02 10.29 -0.52
CA TYR A 109 0.96 10.55 0.52
C TYR A 109 0.43 11.62 1.49
N SER A 110 0.44 11.31 2.78
CA SER A 110 0.16 12.28 3.84
C SER A 110 1.43 12.55 4.61
N SER A 111 1.92 13.80 4.56
CA SER A 111 3.01 14.24 5.41
C SER A 111 2.59 14.18 6.88
N SER A 112 3.52 13.84 7.78
CA SER A 112 3.23 13.92 9.21
C SER A 112 3.18 15.39 9.64
N ASP A 113 2.07 15.80 10.24
CA ASP A 113 1.94 17.13 10.82
C ASP A 113 2.89 17.28 12.01
N LYS A 114 3.85 18.20 11.87
CA LYS A 114 4.89 18.44 12.88
C LYS A 114 4.31 19.05 14.16
N GLU A 115 3.21 19.79 14.03
CA GLU A 115 2.50 20.42 15.16
C GLU A 115 1.71 19.39 15.97
N ALA A 116 1.05 18.44 15.31
CA ALA A 116 0.30 17.40 16.00
C ALA A 116 1.20 16.35 16.68
N PHE A 117 2.40 16.12 16.13
CA PHE A 117 3.33 15.10 16.62
C PHE A 117 4.76 15.65 16.82
N PRO A 118 4.99 16.55 17.78
CA PRO A 118 6.28 17.20 17.98
C PRO A 118 7.41 16.22 18.35
N LEU A 119 7.10 15.15 19.10
CA LEU A 119 8.06 14.10 19.47
C LEU A 119 8.61 13.30 18.29
N ARG A 120 8.00 13.39 17.10
CA ARG A 120 8.46 12.68 15.91
C ARG A 120 9.63 13.38 15.21
N ASN A 121 9.85 14.67 15.51
CA ASN A 121 11.04 15.37 15.09
C ASN A 121 12.23 14.77 15.85
N LYS A 122 12.96 13.86 15.21
CA LYS A 122 14.19 13.33 15.79
C LYS A 122 15.15 14.51 15.97
N PRO A 123 15.69 14.74 17.18
CA PRO A 123 16.77 15.70 17.33
C PRO A 123 17.92 15.29 16.38
N PRO A 124 18.68 16.26 15.83
CA PRO A 124 19.91 15.95 15.12
C PRO A 124 20.74 14.97 15.96
N LEU A 125 21.14 13.85 15.37
CA LEU A 125 22.02 12.91 16.06
C LEU A 125 23.35 13.62 16.28
N GLU A 126 23.70 13.87 17.54
CA GLU A 126 25.06 14.30 17.89
C GLU A 126 25.99 13.14 17.58
N ILE A 127 26.77 13.28 16.50
CA ILE A 127 27.82 12.34 16.17
C ILE A 127 28.91 12.56 17.23
N PRO A 128 29.26 11.55 18.05
CA PRO A 128 30.33 11.72 19.01
C PRO A 128 31.62 12.09 18.26
N PRO A 129 32.45 13.01 18.81
CA PRO A 129 33.74 13.33 18.22
C PRO A 129 34.52 12.04 17.95
N LEU A 130 34.90 11.82 16.70
CA LEU A 130 35.81 10.73 16.35
C LEU A 130 37.17 11.15 16.92
N GLU A 131 37.68 10.43 17.92
CA GLU A 131 39.04 10.68 18.41
C GLU A 131 40.02 10.54 17.23
N GLU A 132 40.62 11.67 16.83
CA GLU A 132 41.71 11.73 15.84
C GLU A 132 42.92 10.99 16.42
N GLY A 133 42.98 9.67 16.23
CA GLY A 133 44.12 8.90 16.73
C GLY A 133 44.08 7.41 16.49
N GLU A 134 42.91 6.80 16.32
CA GLU A 134 42.83 5.36 16.05
C GLU A 134 42.17 5.10 14.70
N GLU A 135 43.00 5.12 13.65
CA GLU A 135 42.70 4.39 12.43
C GLU A 135 42.51 2.91 12.79
N LYS A 136 41.28 2.52 13.07
CA LYS A 136 40.92 1.12 13.27
C LYS A 136 41.13 0.41 11.94
N LYS A 137 42.33 -0.14 11.74
CA LYS A 137 42.67 -1.02 10.61
C LYS A 137 41.65 -2.16 10.61
N ILE A 138 40.79 -2.18 9.60
CA ILE A 138 39.87 -3.29 9.35
C ILE A 138 40.76 -4.47 8.97
N VAL A 139 40.98 -5.40 9.92
CA VAL A 139 42.03 -6.43 9.81
C VAL A 139 41.75 -7.42 8.68
N GLU A 140 40.50 -7.78 8.43
CA GLU A 140 40.06 -8.49 7.23
C GLU A 140 38.54 -8.71 7.36
N ILE A 141 37.79 -8.53 6.28
CA ILE A 141 36.41 -9.02 6.24
C ILE A 141 36.49 -10.51 5.94
N LEU A 142 36.37 -11.36 6.97
CA LEU A 142 36.30 -12.81 6.82
C LEU A 142 35.20 -13.19 5.81
N LYS A 143 35.63 -13.93 4.78
CA LYS A 143 34.95 -14.22 3.51
C LYS A 143 33.44 -14.49 3.59
N GLU A 144 32.78 -13.89 2.61
CA GLU A 144 31.49 -14.22 2.01
C GLU A 144 30.97 -15.66 2.24
N ARG A 145 29.75 -15.77 2.77
CA ARG A 145 29.02 -17.04 2.89
C ARG A 145 28.58 -17.53 1.51
N ARG A 146 29.38 -18.39 0.90
CA ARG A 146 29.07 -19.07 -0.36
C ARG A 146 27.77 -19.89 -0.24
N ARG A 147 26.70 -19.47 -0.91
CA ARG A 147 25.47 -20.29 -1.01
C ARG A 147 25.75 -21.49 -1.92
N ARG A 148 25.57 -22.70 -1.39
CA ARG A 148 25.74 -23.96 -2.12
C ARG A 148 24.70 -24.01 -3.24
N ASN A 149 25.11 -23.76 -4.49
CA ASN A 149 24.51 -24.36 -5.68
C ASN A 149 25.44 -24.25 -6.91
N LYS A 150 25.61 -25.41 -7.56
CA LYS A 150 26.38 -25.77 -8.79
C LYS A 150 27.86 -26.19 -8.61
N LYS A 151 28.09 -27.48 -8.90
CA LYS A 151 29.38 -28.14 -9.09
C LYS A 151 30.16 -27.42 -10.20
N GLN A 152 31.26 -26.77 -9.86
CA GLN A 152 32.27 -26.37 -10.85
C GLN A 152 33.38 -27.42 -10.77
N LYS A 153 33.58 -28.15 -11.87
CA LYS A 153 34.66 -29.13 -12.02
C LYS A 153 35.99 -28.36 -11.98
N GLY A 154 36.81 -28.65 -10.98
CA GLY A 154 38.15 -28.07 -10.87
C GLY A 154 39.08 -28.62 -11.94
N ILE A 155 39.83 -27.74 -12.58
CA ILE A 155 41.03 -28.08 -13.35
C ILE A 155 42.17 -28.26 -12.33
N PRO A 156 42.98 -29.33 -12.39
CA PRO A 156 44.09 -29.51 -11.46
C PRO A 156 45.25 -28.58 -11.82
N CYS A 157 45.76 -27.83 -10.84
CA CYS A 157 47.01 -27.08 -10.99
C CYS A 157 48.20 -28.06 -10.94
N LYS A 158 49.12 -27.93 -11.91
CA LYS A 158 50.41 -28.63 -11.95
C LYS A 158 51.49 -27.78 -11.27
N VAL A 159 52.30 -28.48 -10.48
CA VAL A 159 53.67 -28.21 -9.94
C VAL A 159 53.86 -26.96 -9.10
#